data_AF-A0A0G2ALA8-F1
#
_entry.id   AF-A0A0G2ALA8-F1
#
_cell.length_a   1.000
_cell.length_b   1.000
_cell.length_c   1.000
_cell.angle_alpha   90.00
_cell.angle_beta   90.00
_cell.angle_gamma   90.00
#
_symmetry.space_group_name_H-M   'P 1'
#
loop_
_entity.id
_entity.type
_entity.pdbx_description
1 polymer ?
#
loop_
_entity_poly.entity_id
_entity_poly.type
_entity_poly.pdbx_seq_one_letter_code
_entity_poly.pdbx_strand_id
1 'polypeptide(L)'
;MGIPVPLTFSASAISGAGRGREYGIPTINIDLAAVPEKLQEGIYACFVEIEDNPTRYMGAMHYGPRPVFQDSRACEIHLIDTEL
;
A
#
# COMPACT_ATOMS: atom_id res chain seq x y z
N MET A 1 -11.80 -10.93 17.68
CA MET A 1 -10.44 -10.69 18.20
C MET A 1 -9.75 -9.76 17.21
N GLY A 2 -9.36 -8.54 17.63
CA GLY A 2 -8.74 -7.56 16.73
C GLY A 2 -7.33 -7.98 16.29
N ILE A 3 -6.83 -7.37 15.23
CA ILE A 3 -5.43 -7.52 14.81
C ILE A 3 -4.56 -6.68 15.75
N PRO A 4 -3.41 -7.20 16.24
CA PRO A 4 -2.47 -6.38 17.00
C PRO A 4 -2.00 -5.18 16.17
N VAL A 5 -1.97 -4.00 16.79
CA VAL A 5 -1.42 -2.78 16.20
C VAL A 5 -0.12 -2.40 16.93
N PRO A 6 0.96 -2.05 16.19
CA PRO A 6 1.01 -1.98 14.73
C PRO A 6 1.03 -3.38 14.09
N LEU A 7 0.28 -3.53 12.99
CA LEU A 7 0.35 -4.70 12.12
C LEU A 7 1.53 -4.49 11.17
N THR A 8 2.41 -5.48 11.08
CA THR A 8 3.55 -5.48 10.16
C THR A 8 3.44 -6.69 9.23
N PHE A 9 3.68 -6.46 7.94
CA PHE A 9 3.79 -7.52 6.93
C PHE A 9 4.77 -7.07 5.83
N SER A 10 5.35 -8.04 5.12
CA SER A 10 6.25 -7.81 3.98
C SER A 10 5.55 -8.26 2.70
N ALA A 11 5.71 -7.50 1.62
CA ALA A 11 5.07 -7.78 0.34
C ALA A 11 5.90 -7.21 -0.82
N SER A 12 5.72 -7.80 -1.99
CA SER A 12 6.34 -7.30 -3.22
C SER A 12 5.52 -6.16 -3.83
N ALA A 13 6.23 -5.19 -4.42
CA ALA A 13 5.61 -4.21 -5.30
C ALA A 13 5.23 -4.88 -6.64
N ILE A 14 4.03 -4.59 -7.14
CA ILE A 14 3.53 -5.08 -8.43
C ILE A 14 3.31 -3.92 -9.40
N SER A 15 3.32 -4.24 -10.70
CA SER A 15 3.00 -3.25 -11.73
C SER A 15 1.53 -2.86 -11.65
N GLY A 16 1.27 -1.59 -11.32
CA GLY A 16 -0.07 -1.00 -11.42
C GLY A 16 -0.37 -0.43 -12.81
N ALA A 17 -1.52 0.22 -12.95
CA ALA A 17 -1.91 0.90 -14.19
C ALA A 17 -1.12 2.20 -14.48
N GLY A 18 -0.15 2.57 -13.63
CA GLY A 18 0.74 3.73 -13.82
C GLY A 18 0.11 5.12 -13.67
N ARG A 19 -1.20 5.21 -13.43
CA ARG A 19 -1.96 6.48 -13.56
C ARG A 19 -1.68 7.51 -12.47
N GLY A 20 -1.32 7.09 -11.25
CA GLY A 20 -0.99 8.03 -10.17
C GLY A 20 0.19 8.94 -10.51
N ARG A 21 1.11 8.47 -11.36
CA ARG A 21 2.26 9.24 -11.83
C ARG A 21 1.86 10.41 -12.73
N GLU A 22 0.75 10.30 -13.48
CA GLU A 22 0.25 11.39 -14.33
C GLU A 22 -0.34 12.55 -13.50
N TYR A 23 -0.81 12.28 -12.29
CA TYR A 23 -1.44 13.27 -11.41
C TYR A 23 -0.53 13.77 -10.28
N GLY A 24 0.76 13.38 -10.27
CA GLY A 24 1.71 13.76 -9.23
C GLY A 24 1.46 13.08 -7.87
N ILE A 25 0.75 11.94 -7.86
CA ILE A 25 0.45 11.16 -6.65
C ILE A 25 0.85 9.70 -6.95
N PRO A 26 2.15 9.40 -7.07
CA PRO A 26 2.59 8.04 -7.34
C PRO A 26 2.25 7.12 -6.16
N THR A 27 1.83 5.90 -6.48
CA THR A 27 1.51 4.86 -5.51
C THR A 27 2.22 3.56 -5.84
N ILE A 28 2.77 2.91 -4.83
CA ILE A 28 3.30 1.55 -4.89
C ILE A 28 2.11 0.60 -4.79
N ASN A 29 1.91 -0.25 -5.79
CA ASN A 29 0.87 -1.28 -5.76
C ASN A 29 1.44 -2.51 -5.06
N ILE A 30 0.70 -3.11 -4.15
CA ILE A 30 1.16 -4.21 -3.31
C ILE A 30 0.49 -5.52 -3.72
N ASP A 31 1.26 -6.60 -3.76
CA ASP A 31 0.73 -7.96 -3.97
C ASP A 31 -0.22 -8.35 -2.83
N LEU A 32 -1.50 -8.56 -3.18
CA LEU A 32 -2.56 -8.90 -2.25
C LEU A 32 -2.35 -10.26 -1.58
N ALA A 33 -1.60 -11.18 -2.21
CA ALA A 33 -1.30 -12.48 -1.63
C ALA A 33 -0.54 -12.37 -0.30
N ALA A 34 0.15 -11.25 -0.07
CA ALA A 34 0.88 -10.96 1.15
C ALA A 34 0.10 -10.10 2.16
N VAL A 35 -1.06 -9.54 1.78
CA VAL A 35 -1.86 -8.68 2.66
C VAL A 35 -2.63 -9.54 3.67
N PRO A 36 -2.53 -9.27 4.99
CA PRO A 36 -3.23 -10.06 6.00
C PRO A 36 -4.75 -10.08 5.80
N GLU A 37 -5.35 -11.26 5.70
CA GLU A 37 -6.80 -11.43 5.41
C GLU A 37 -7.73 -10.72 6.41
N LYS A 38 -7.27 -10.55 7.66
CA LYS A 38 -8.04 -9.89 8.72
C LYS A 38 -8.03 -8.37 8.61
N LEU A 39 -7.15 -7.79 7.78
CA LEU A 39 -7.06 -6.34 7.59
C LEU A 39 -8.40 -5.82 7.08
N GLN A 40 -8.91 -4.78 7.73
CA GLN A 40 -10.16 -4.17 7.32
C GLN A 40 -9.91 -3.20 6.17
N GLU A 41 -10.94 -2.94 5.36
CA GLU A 41 -10.85 -1.94 4.31
C GLU A 41 -10.73 -0.54 4.94
N GLY A 42 -9.90 0.32 4.37
CA GLY A 42 -9.68 1.67 4.86
C GLY A 42 -8.39 2.32 4.38
N ILE A 43 -8.13 3.48 4.97
CA ILE A 43 -6.88 4.23 4.81
C ILE A 43 -6.10 4.16 6.13
N TYR A 44 -4.83 3.82 6.04
CA TYR A 44 -3.93 3.61 7.16
C TYR A 44 -2.71 4.51 7.04
N ALA A 45 -2.30 5.13 8.14
CA ALA A 45 -0.95 5.64 8.27
C ALA A 45 -0.01 4.45 8.50
N CYS A 46 1.08 4.36 7.74
CA CYS A 46 2.04 3.28 7.84
C CYS A 46 3.49 3.79 7.76
N PHE A 47 4.41 2.93 8.17
CA PHE A 47 5.82 3.06 7.85
C PHE A 47 6.16 2.03 6.78
N VAL A 48 7.03 2.41 5.84
CA VAL A 48 7.52 1.55 4.76
C VAL A 48 9.03 1.40 4.88
N GLU A 49 9.48 0.16 4.85
CA GLU A 49 10.89 -0.22 4.80
C GLU A 49 11.09 -1.02 3.52
N ILE A 50 12.14 -0.73 2.78
CA ILE A 50 12.45 -1.38 1.50
C ILE A 50 13.66 -2.26 1.73
N GLU A 51 13.63 -3.47 1.18
CA GLU A 51 14.77 -4.38 1.23
C GLU A 51 16.05 -3.68 0.72
N ASP A 52 17.16 -3.91 1.42
CA ASP A 52 18.46 -3.27 1.17
C ASP A 52 18.49 -1.73 1.25
N ASN A 53 17.45 -1.09 1.82
CA ASN A 53 17.41 0.34 2.09
C ASN A 53 17.24 0.59 3.60
N PRO A 54 18.20 1.27 4.27
CA PRO A 54 18.09 1.58 5.70
C PRO A 54 17.08 2.69 6.01
N THR A 55 16.52 3.36 4.99
CA THR A 55 15.60 4.47 5.15
C THR A 55 14.20 3.97 5.45
N ARG A 56 13.61 4.52 6.52
CA ARG A 56 12.20 4.31 6.86
C ARG A 56 11.37 5.46 6.33
N TYR A 57 10.36 5.15 5.53
CA TYR A 57 9.47 6.13 4.92
C TYR A 57 8.12 6.19 5.64
N MET A 58 7.48 7.36 5.62
CA MET A 58 6.08 7.49 6.02
C MET A 58 5.18 7.28 4.80
N GLY A 59 4.05 6.59 4.99
CA GLY A 59 3.11 6.34 3.92
C GLY A 59 1.66 6.39 4.34
N ALA A 60 0.80 6.63 3.35
CA ALA A 60 -0.63 6.42 3.42
C ALA A 60 -0.96 5.17 2.60
N MET A 61 -1.48 4.14 3.27
CA MET A 61 -1.88 2.87 2.65
C MET A 61 -3.40 2.81 2.49
N HIS A 62 -3.87 2.63 1.26
CA HIS A 62 -5.24 2.26 0.95
C HIS A 62 -5.34 0.74 0.82
N TYR A 63 -6.27 0.12 1.55
CA TYR A 63 -6.71 -1.25 1.31
C TYR A 63 -8.22 -1.27 1.10
N GLY A 64 -8.69 -1.68 -0.07
CA GLY A 64 -10.11 -1.61 -0.38
C GLY A 64 -10.44 -1.76 -1.86
N PRO A 65 -11.73 -1.76 -2.22
CA PRO A 65 -12.17 -1.90 -3.60
C PRO A 65 -11.73 -0.71 -4.46
N ARG A 66 -11.52 -0.94 -5.76
CA ARG A 66 -11.36 0.11 -6.78
C ARG A 66 -12.70 0.37 -7.47
N PRO A 67 -13.44 1.44 -7.13
CA PRO A 67 -14.83 1.62 -7.58
C PRO A 67 -14.99 1.70 -9.11
N VAL A 68 -13.93 2.10 -9.82
CA VAL A 68 -13.97 2.39 -11.26
C VAL A 68 -13.72 1.14 -12.13
N PHE A 69 -13.23 0.03 -11.56
CA PHE A 69 -12.76 -1.11 -12.36
C PHE A 69 -13.55 -2.41 -12.22
N GLN A 70 -14.63 -2.46 -11.44
CA GLN A 70 -15.39 -3.70 -11.17
C GLN A 70 -14.51 -4.89 -10.74
N ASP A 71 -13.29 -4.61 -10.27
CA ASP A 71 -12.27 -5.59 -9.98
C ASP A 71 -11.86 -5.51 -8.50
N SER A 72 -11.38 -6.67 -8.05
CA SER A 72 -10.80 -7.05 -6.77
C SER A 72 -10.16 -5.92 -5.94
N ARG A 73 -10.23 -6.10 -4.60
CA ARG A 73 -9.56 -5.24 -3.60
C ARG A 73 -8.14 -4.89 -4.06
N ALA A 74 -7.70 -3.67 -3.81
CA ALA A 74 -6.33 -3.24 -4.05
C ALA A 74 -5.65 -2.88 -2.71
N CYS A 75 -4.33 -2.97 -2.70
CA CYS A 75 -3.49 -2.41 -1.65
C CYS A 75 -2.48 -1.47 -2.31
N GLU A 76 -2.55 -0.19 -1.96
CA GLU A 76 -1.76 0.88 -2.59
C GLU A 76 -1.13 1.73 -1.50
N ILE A 77 0.15 2.08 -1.66
CA ILE A 77 0.87 2.93 -0.71
C ILE A 77 1.37 4.18 -1.43
N HIS A 78 0.97 5.35 -0.93
CA HIS A 78 1.58 6.62 -1.29
C HIS A 78 2.63 6.98 -0.24
N LEU A 79 3.88 7.23 -0.66
CA LEU A 79 4.90 7.73 0.25
C LEU A 79 4.74 9.24 0.44
N ILE A 80 4.84 9.69 1.68
CA ILE A 80 4.68 11.10 2.04
C ILE A 80 6.02 11.80 1.87
N ASP A 81 6.01 12.98 1.22
CA ASP A 81 7.16 13.86 0.99
C ASP A 81 8.33 13.23 0.20
N THR A 82 8.12 12.11 -0.49
CA THR A 82 9.17 11.41 -1.24
C THR A 82 8.60 10.57 -2.38
N GLU A 83 9.46 10.24 -3.34
CA GLU A 83 9.19 9.31 -4.44
C GLU A 83 10.32 8.28 -4.53
N LEU A 84 10.06 7.14 -5.20
CA LEU A 84 11.03 6.07 -5.49
C LEU A 84 11.19 5.87 -7.00
#